data_AF-A0A966DZL7-F1
#
_entry.id   AF-A0A966DZL7-F1
#
_cell.length_a   1.000
_cell.length_b   1.000
_cell.length_c   1.000
_cell.angle_alpha   90.00
_cell.angle_beta   90.00
_cell.angle_gamma   90.00
#
_symmetry.space_group_name_H-M   'P 1'
#
loop_
_entity.id
_entity.type
_entity.pdbx_description
1 polymer ?
#
loop_
_entity_poly.entity_id
_entity_poly.type
_entity_poly.pdbx_seq_one_letter_code
_entity_poly.pdbx_strand_id
1 'polypeptide(L)'
;MRPEWLWCLLPALLLSLLLWHQRGRSGSWSDVIDPELLPLLVGGKSTSRGRNLLPLLLLGWLIAVLAASGPSFQKIPQPVHQKQDALVLVLDLSYSMKSGDLAPSRLDRARQKLLDLLEHRREGQTGLIAYAGDAHIVTPLTDDTPTIANLLPALNPDMMPVPGSDPVAAVAQAVDLLHSAGIRQGRILLVTDGIADKQHKPLLETVSGSGAGLSIMGVGTVTGAPIPLPRGGFLKDEDGTIVMPTLEEARLGKIAAAAGGRYRRMQIDDSDLEYLLADEVLPLQEQTLALDRSADTWEDQGYMLLLLLLPLVLALFRRGWIACLLPALFALQPQPSYAGFWDDLWLTPDQQGQRALERGDPQTAAGLFKDPDWVGTASYQGGD
;
A
#
# COMPACT_ATOMS: atom_id res chain seq x y z
N MET A 1 9.46 -15.65 -2.95
CA MET A 1 10.32 -16.86 -2.90
C MET A 1 9.78 -17.85 -1.88
N ARG A 2 9.79 -19.13 -2.22
CA ARG A 2 9.24 -20.24 -1.40
C ARG A 2 10.22 -21.42 -1.37
N PRO A 3 11.38 -21.29 -0.69
CA PRO A 3 12.45 -22.28 -0.74
C PRO A 3 12.03 -23.66 -0.20
N GLU A 4 10.96 -23.74 0.58
CA GLU A 4 10.38 -24.98 1.10
C GLU A 4 10.01 -26.00 0.01
N TRP A 5 9.76 -25.55 -1.23
CA TRP A 5 9.48 -26.45 -2.34
C TRP A 5 10.69 -27.30 -2.77
N LEU A 6 11.92 -26.87 -2.47
CA LEU A 6 13.12 -27.64 -2.81
C LEU A 6 13.19 -28.99 -2.07
N TRP A 7 12.53 -29.11 -0.91
CA TRP A 7 12.42 -30.39 -0.19
C TRP A 7 11.68 -31.45 -1.01
N CYS A 8 10.84 -31.07 -1.97
CA CYS A 8 10.18 -32.00 -2.88
C CYS A 8 11.14 -32.72 -3.86
N LEU A 9 12.42 -32.34 -3.92
CA LEU A 9 13.44 -33.08 -4.69
C LEU A 9 13.84 -34.40 -4.01
N LEU A 10 13.78 -34.50 -2.68
CA LEU A 10 14.09 -35.73 -1.95
C LEU A 10 13.15 -36.89 -2.28
N PRO A 11 11.80 -36.74 -2.22
CA PRO A 11 10.90 -37.79 -2.65
C PRO A 11 11.07 -38.09 -4.15
N ALA A 12 11.45 -37.12 -4.98
CA ALA A 12 11.75 -37.36 -6.39
C ALA A 12 12.94 -38.29 -6.61
N LEU A 13 14.02 -38.08 -5.86
CA LEU A 13 15.19 -38.92 -5.89
C LEU A 13 14.87 -40.33 -5.37
N LEU A 14 14.15 -40.45 -4.25
CA LEU A 14 13.77 -41.74 -3.66
C LEU A 14 12.92 -42.58 -4.65
N LEU A 15 11.91 -41.95 -5.25
CA LEU A 15 10.99 -42.60 -6.18
C LEU A 15 11.72 -43.01 -7.48
N SER A 16 12.69 -42.22 -7.94
CA SER A 16 13.54 -42.58 -9.09
C SER A 16 14.42 -43.81 -8.80
N LEU A 17 15.05 -43.88 -7.63
CA LEU A 17 15.87 -45.02 -7.19
C LEU A 17 15.04 -46.30 -7.04
N LEU A 18 13.85 -46.22 -6.43
CA LEU A 18 12.94 -47.36 -6.27
C LEU A 18 12.51 -47.93 -7.62
N LEU A 19 12.13 -47.06 -8.56
CA LEU A 19 11.71 -47.49 -9.90
C LEU A 19 12.88 -48.01 -10.75
N TRP A 20 14.09 -47.49 -10.53
CA TRP A 20 15.30 -48.02 -11.17
C TRP A 20 15.61 -49.44 -10.66
N HIS A 21 15.51 -49.67 -9.35
CA HIS A 21 15.69 -51.00 -8.75
C HIS A 21 14.64 -52.02 -9.20
N GLN A 22 13.37 -51.60 -9.37
CA GLN A 22 12.31 -52.51 -9.83
C GLN A 22 12.45 -52.92 -11.30
N ARG A 23 13.03 -52.05 -12.15
CA ARG A 23 13.29 -52.36 -13.57
C ARG A 23 14.30 -53.48 -13.80
N GLY A 24 15.22 -53.71 -12.86
CA GLY A 24 16.15 -54.84 -12.92
C GLY A 24 15.49 -56.20 -12.64
N ARG A 25 14.27 -56.22 -12.08
CA ARG A 25 13.60 -57.45 -11.61
C ARG A 25 12.48 -57.93 -12.55
N SER A 26 12.08 -57.14 -13.55
CA SER A 26 10.99 -57.47 -14.48
C SER A 26 11.41 -58.41 -15.64
N GLY A 27 12.39 -59.29 -15.41
CA GLY A 27 12.94 -60.20 -16.42
C GLY A 27 13.16 -61.64 -15.94
N SER A 28 12.70 -62.05 -14.75
CA SER A 28 13.02 -63.38 -14.18
C SER A 28 12.30 -64.58 -14.85
N TRP A 29 11.70 -64.41 -16.01
CA TRP A 29 11.17 -65.54 -16.79
C TRP A 29 12.32 -66.36 -17.41
N SER A 30 13.50 -65.74 -17.59
CA SER A 30 14.72 -66.42 -18.02
C SER A 30 15.40 -67.24 -16.94
N ASP A 31 15.10 -66.99 -15.65
CA ASP A 31 15.70 -67.71 -14.52
C ASP A 31 14.92 -68.99 -14.17
N VAL A 32 13.70 -69.16 -14.71
CA VAL A 32 12.77 -70.25 -14.35
C VAL A 32 12.41 -71.14 -15.53
N ILE A 33 12.64 -70.72 -16.78
CA ILE A 33 12.22 -71.45 -17.99
C ILE A 33 13.42 -71.79 -18.86
N ASP A 34 13.45 -73.05 -19.34
CA ASP A 34 14.49 -73.60 -20.20
C ASP A 34 14.61 -72.78 -21.52
N PRO A 35 15.82 -72.30 -21.89
CA PRO A 35 16.03 -71.38 -23.02
C PRO A 35 15.53 -71.88 -24.37
N GLU A 36 15.41 -73.20 -24.57
CA GLU A 36 14.90 -73.78 -25.83
C GLU A 36 13.37 -73.67 -25.98
N LEU A 37 12.61 -73.55 -24.89
CA LEU A 37 11.13 -73.50 -24.89
C LEU A 37 10.57 -72.06 -24.88
N LEU A 38 11.40 -71.09 -24.51
CA LEU A 38 11.09 -69.66 -24.47
C LEU A 38 10.56 -69.06 -25.79
N PRO A 39 11.09 -69.42 -26.98
CA PRO A 39 10.65 -68.84 -28.24
C PRO A 39 9.25 -69.30 -28.70
N LEU A 40 8.80 -70.48 -28.24
CA LEU A 40 7.54 -71.11 -28.66
C LEU A 40 6.35 -70.73 -27.78
N LEU A 41 6.59 -70.40 -26.51
CA LEU A 41 5.56 -69.93 -25.57
C LEU A 41 5.28 -68.43 -25.69
N VAL A 42 6.28 -67.64 -26.09
CA VAL A 42 6.16 -66.20 -26.30
C VAL A 42 6.02 -65.93 -27.78
N GLY A 43 4.84 -66.22 -28.33
CA GLY A 43 4.50 -65.88 -29.71
C GLY A 43 4.79 -64.41 -30.01
N GLY A 44 5.72 -64.16 -30.94
CA GLY A 44 5.90 -62.90 -31.64
C GLY A 44 6.34 -61.69 -30.80
N LYS A 45 7.65 -61.42 -30.80
CA LYS A 45 8.26 -60.10 -30.54
C LYS A 45 7.58 -59.27 -29.45
N SER A 46 7.64 -59.71 -28.19
CA SER A 46 7.52 -58.77 -27.06
C SER A 46 8.82 -57.98 -26.90
N THR A 47 9.22 -57.25 -27.94
CA THR A 47 10.17 -56.14 -27.84
C THR A 47 9.41 -54.82 -27.92
N SER A 48 8.27 -54.72 -27.23
CA SER A 48 7.82 -53.41 -26.78
C SER A 48 8.74 -53.01 -25.65
N ARG A 49 9.95 -52.55 -26.00
CA ARG A 49 10.82 -51.78 -25.12
C ARG A 49 10.07 -50.49 -24.87
N GLY A 50 9.07 -50.55 -23.98
CA GLY A 50 8.20 -49.43 -23.65
C GLY A 50 9.09 -48.24 -23.37
N ARG A 51 8.94 -47.19 -24.19
CA ARG A 51 9.80 -46.01 -24.14
C ARG A 51 9.83 -45.53 -22.69
N ASN A 52 10.99 -45.60 -22.05
CA ASN A 52 11.14 -45.30 -20.63
C ASN A 52 10.77 -43.83 -20.39
N LEU A 53 9.56 -43.56 -19.90
CA LEU A 53 9.06 -42.19 -19.62
C LEU A 53 9.54 -41.65 -18.27
N LEU A 54 10.14 -42.47 -17.40
CA LEU A 54 10.70 -42.03 -16.11
C LEU A 54 11.67 -40.85 -16.19
N PRO A 55 12.69 -40.81 -17.08
CA PRO A 55 13.55 -39.63 -17.20
C PRO A 55 12.76 -38.37 -17.58
N LEU A 56 11.72 -38.50 -18.40
CA LEU A 56 10.86 -37.38 -18.78
C LEU A 56 10.03 -36.88 -17.59
N LEU A 57 9.44 -37.79 -16.81
CA LEU A 57 8.70 -37.46 -15.59
C LEU A 57 9.58 -36.80 -14.53
N LEU A 58 10.80 -37.30 -14.33
CA LEU A 58 11.75 -36.72 -13.37
C LEU A 58 12.21 -35.33 -13.80
N LEU A 59 12.47 -35.14 -15.09
CA LEU A 59 12.81 -33.82 -15.63
C LEU A 59 11.65 -32.83 -15.45
N GLY A 60 10.41 -33.27 -15.70
CA GLY A 60 9.22 -32.47 -15.45
C GLY A 60 9.05 -32.10 -13.98
N TRP A 61 9.26 -33.05 -13.09
CA TRP A 61 9.18 -32.82 -11.64
C TRP A 61 10.26 -31.83 -11.17
N LEU A 62 11.50 -31.96 -11.64
CA LEU A 62 12.58 -31.02 -11.34
C LEU A 62 12.20 -29.59 -11.73
N ILE A 63 11.70 -29.41 -12.96
CA ILE A 63 11.26 -28.10 -13.48
C ILE A 63 10.08 -27.56 -12.66
N ALA A 64 9.12 -28.40 -12.28
CA ALA A 64 7.98 -28.00 -11.46
C ALA A 64 8.40 -27.51 -10.07
N VAL A 65 9.36 -28.19 -9.43
CA VAL A 65 9.88 -27.80 -8.12
C VAL A 65 10.65 -26.48 -8.20
N LEU A 66 11.47 -26.31 -9.24
CA LEU A 66 12.15 -25.04 -9.51
C LEU A 66 11.15 -23.90 -9.76
N ALA A 67 10.08 -24.15 -10.53
CA ALA A 67 9.02 -23.18 -10.77
C ALA A 67 8.30 -22.78 -9.47
N ALA A 68 7.94 -23.75 -8.64
CA ALA A 68 7.23 -23.53 -7.38
C ALA A 68 8.08 -22.85 -6.29
N SER A 69 9.40 -23.05 -6.33
CA SER A 69 10.36 -22.33 -5.47
C SER A 69 10.33 -20.82 -5.71
N GLY A 70 9.90 -20.41 -6.90
CA GLY A 70 9.76 -19.01 -7.30
C GLY A 70 11.11 -18.31 -7.42
N PRO A 71 11.94 -18.66 -8.44
CA PRO A 71 13.19 -17.98 -8.70
C PRO A 71 12.92 -16.51 -8.99
N SER A 72 13.66 -15.65 -8.32
CA SER A 72 13.49 -14.20 -8.42
C SER A 72 14.80 -13.56 -8.85
N PHE A 73 14.82 -12.94 -10.03
CA PHE A 73 15.99 -12.24 -10.58
C PHE A 73 15.84 -10.72 -10.58
N GLN A 74 14.62 -10.23 -10.37
CA GLN A 74 14.28 -8.80 -10.40
C GLN A 74 13.64 -8.39 -9.08
N LYS A 75 13.95 -7.16 -8.66
CA LYS A 75 13.30 -6.48 -7.54
C LYS A 75 12.34 -5.45 -8.11
N ILE A 76 11.09 -5.50 -7.69
CA ILE A 76 10.09 -4.52 -8.06
C ILE A 76 9.85 -3.59 -6.86
N PRO A 77 9.85 -2.26 -7.08
CA PRO A 77 9.43 -1.32 -6.07
C PRO A 77 7.93 -1.48 -5.80
N GLN A 78 7.54 -2.04 -4.66
CA GLN A 78 6.14 -2.12 -4.27
C GLN A 78 5.79 -0.92 -3.37
N PRO A 79 4.77 -0.11 -3.71
CA PRO A 79 4.37 1.02 -2.88
C PRO A 79 3.81 0.50 -1.55
N VAL A 80 4.45 0.90 -0.45
CA VAL A 80 3.94 0.59 0.89
C VAL A 80 2.77 1.54 1.15
N HIS A 81 1.55 1.00 1.19
CA HIS A 81 0.37 1.77 1.61
C HIS A 81 0.43 1.97 3.13
N GLN A 82 1.10 3.03 3.60
CA GLN A 82 0.95 3.52 4.98
C GLN A 82 -0.29 4.43 5.03
N LYS A 83 -1.16 4.24 6.04
CA LYS A 83 -2.20 5.23 6.34
C LYS A 83 -1.53 6.58 6.58
N GLN A 84 -1.94 7.60 5.84
CA GLN A 84 -1.45 8.96 5.96
C GLN A 84 -2.06 9.65 7.19
N ASP A 85 -1.90 9.05 8.36
CA ASP A 85 -2.16 9.74 9.61
C ASP A 85 -0.88 10.46 10.04
N ALA A 86 -0.84 11.78 9.82
CA ALA A 86 0.27 12.63 10.23
C ALA A 86 -0.16 13.47 11.45
N LEU A 87 0.59 13.35 12.53
CA LEU A 87 0.36 14.07 13.78
C LEU A 87 1.60 14.90 14.12
N VAL A 88 1.45 16.21 14.29
CA VAL A 88 2.50 17.07 14.83
C VAL A 88 2.17 17.40 16.28
N LEU A 89 3.01 16.93 17.18
CA LEU A 89 2.96 17.27 18.60
C LEU A 89 3.66 18.62 18.80
N VAL A 90 2.97 19.58 19.41
CA VAL A 90 3.51 20.91 19.72
C VAL A 90 3.51 21.09 21.22
N LEU A 91 4.69 21.04 21.83
CA LEU A 91 4.87 21.10 23.28
C LEU A 91 5.31 22.50 23.74
N ASP A 92 4.54 23.08 24.64
CA ASP A 92 4.87 24.33 25.32
C ASP A 92 5.97 24.10 26.37
N LEU A 93 7.07 24.85 26.23
CA LEU A 93 8.21 24.91 27.13
C LEU A 93 8.37 26.31 27.76
N SER A 94 7.29 27.09 27.86
CA SER A 94 7.29 28.33 28.63
C SER A 94 7.48 28.09 30.12
N TYR A 95 7.87 29.13 30.87
CA TYR A 95 8.10 29.00 32.31
C TYR A 95 6.85 28.63 33.11
N SER A 96 5.65 28.96 32.63
CA SER A 96 4.39 28.58 33.30
C SER A 96 4.16 27.06 33.33
N MET A 97 4.78 26.32 32.41
CA MET A 97 4.79 24.85 32.42
C MET A 97 5.65 24.25 33.55
N LYS A 98 6.42 25.06 34.30
CA LYS A 98 7.09 24.62 35.54
C LYS A 98 6.18 24.64 36.77
N SER A 99 4.97 25.19 36.68
CA SER A 99 4.02 25.24 37.81
C SER A 99 3.67 23.84 38.33
N GLY A 100 3.47 23.76 39.65
CA GLY A 100 3.25 22.50 40.39
C GLY A 100 1.80 22.19 40.75
N ASP A 101 0.81 22.77 40.04
CA ASP A 101 -0.61 22.40 40.23
C ASP A 101 -0.92 20.98 39.75
N LEU A 102 -0.11 20.45 38.84
CA LEU A 102 -0.07 19.04 38.49
C LEU A 102 1.30 18.48 38.91
N ALA A 103 1.35 17.68 39.96
CA ALA A 103 2.60 17.15 40.50
C ALA A 103 3.24 16.14 39.52
N PRO A 104 4.57 16.15 39.26
CA PRO A 104 5.56 17.05 39.86
C PRO A 104 5.59 18.45 39.23
N SER A 105 5.38 18.58 37.92
CA SER A 105 5.13 19.84 37.23
C SER A 105 4.19 19.63 36.03
N ARG A 106 3.59 20.71 35.51
CA ARG A 106 2.78 20.66 34.26
C ARG A 106 3.56 20.03 33.11
N LEU A 107 4.82 20.43 32.91
CA LEU A 107 5.68 19.89 31.85
C LEU A 107 5.95 18.40 32.04
N ASP A 108 6.27 17.96 33.26
CA ASP A 108 6.54 16.54 33.51
C ASP A 108 5.30 15.68 33.25
N ARG A 109 4.11 16.19 33.57
CA ARG A 109 2.83 15.53 33.25
C ARG A 109 2.53 15.52 31.76
N ALA A 110 2.76 16.64 31.07
CA ALA A 110 2.67 16.70 29.62
C ALA A 110 3.61 15.71 28.94
N ARG A 111 4.87 15.61 29.40
CA ARG A 111 5.85 14.65 28.91
C ARG A 111 5.36 13.22 29.09
N GLN A 112 4.90 12.86 30.29
CA GLN A 112 4.38 11.52 30.55
C GLN A 112 3.22 11.18 29.62
N LYS A 113 2.23 12.07 29.53
CA LYS A 113 1.05 11.90 28.66
C LYS A 113 1.43 11.74 27.18
N LEU A 114 2.44 12.48 26.71
CA LEU A 114 2.94 12.34 25.35
C LEU A 114 3.72 11.04 25.12
N LEU A 115 4.44 10.52 26.13
CA LEU A 115 5.06 9.19 26.04
C LEU A 115 3.99 8.11 25.93
N ASP A 116 2.92 8.20 26.74
CA ASP A 116 1.78 7.28 26.69
C ASP A 116 1.12 7.31 25.30
N LEU A 117 0.94 8.51 24.71
CA LEU A 117 0.47 8.66 23.33
C LEU A 117 1.38 7.94 22.32
N LEU A 118 2.69 8.17 22.40
CA LEU A 118 3.67 7.60 21.47
C LEU A 118 3.76 6.07 21.55
N GLU A 119 3.54 5.49 22.73
CA GLU A 119 3.51 4.04 22.94
C GLU A 119 2.28 3.39 22.28
N HIS A 120 1.12 4.06 22.32
CA HIS A 120 -0.12 3.56 21.72
C HIS A 120 -0.20 3.78 20.20
N ARG A 121 0.63 4.66 19.65
CA ARG A 121 0.61 5.02 18.22
C ARG A 121 1.42 4.04 17.37
N ARG A 122 0.74 3.03 16.81
CA ARG A 122 1.35 1.96 16.00
C ARG A 122 1.49 2.27 14.51
N GLU A 123 0.71 3.21 13.98
CA GLU A 123 0.66 3.55 12.55
C GLU A 123 0.72 5.08 12.36
N GLY A 124 1.17 5.52 11.18
CA GLY A 124 1.26 6.93 10.78
C GLY A 124 2.57 7.61 11.17
N GLN A 125 2.74 8.87 10.79
CA GLN A 125 3.94 9.68 11.07
C GLN A 125 3.69 10.67 12.20
N THR A 126 4.66 10.82 13.10
CA THR A 126 4.63 11.81 14.18
C THR A 126 5.79 12.80 14.01
N GLY A 127 5.51 14.09 14.14
CA GLY A 127 6.51 15.14 14.31
C GLY A 127 6.45 15.71 15.73
N LEU A 128 7.54 16.31 16.19
CA LEU A 128 7.61 16.97 17.50
C LEU A 128 8.23 18.36 17.34
N ILE A 129 7.50 19.37 17.81
CA ILE A 129 7.91 20.76 17.88
C ILE A 129 7.87 21.17 19.35
N ALA A 130 8.89 21.90 19.78
CA ALA A 130 8.94 22.54 21.08
C ALA A 130 8.92 24.05 20.90
N TYR A 131 8.22 24.77 21.76
CA TYR A 131 8.16 26.23 21.66
C TYR A 131 8.12 26.93 23.02
N ALA A 132 8.62 28.15 23.04
CA ALA A 132 8.47 29.13 24.11
C ALA A 132 8.26 30.48 23.44
N GLY A 133 9.16 31.47 23.58
CA GLY A 133 9.07 32.72 22.81
C GLY A 133 9.37 32.55 21.31
N ASP A 134 10.00 31.44 20.93
CA ASP A 134 10.22 30.96 19.57
C ASP A 134 9.92 29.46 19.47
N ALA A 135 9.82 28.92 18.24
CA ALA A 135 9.50 27.52 17.99
C ALA A 135 10.64 26.79 17.26
N HIS A 136 10.83 25.51 17.58
CA HIS A 136 11.87 24.67 17.00
C HIS A 136 11.37 23.25 16.75
N ILE A 137 11.71 22.70 15.58
CA ILE A 137 11.46 21.30 15.23
C ILE A 137 12.45 20.43 15.99
N VAL A 138 11.96 19.61 16.91
CA VAL A 138 12.76 18.61 17.64
C VAL A 138 12.94 17.36 16.77
N THR A 139 11.85 16.93 16.13
CA THR A 139 11.87 15.78 15.22
C THR A 139 10.97 16.05 14.01
N PRO A 140 11.47 15.89 12.77
CA PRO A 140 10.65 15.84 11.57
C PRO A 140 9.58 14.73 11.62
N LEU A 141 8.63 14.72 10.68
CA LEU A 141 7.67 13.62 10.55
C LEU A 141 8.41 12.28 10.36
N THR A 142 8.21 11.36 11.29
CA THR A 142 8.81 10.03 11.28
C THR A 142 7.83 8.98 11.80
N ASP A 143 7.98 7.76 11.34
CA ASP A 143 7.31 6.57 11.87
C ASP A 143 8.06 5.95 13.07
N ASP A 144 9.24 6.48 13.41
CA ASP A 144 10.06 6.04 14.55
C ASP A 144 9.65 6.77 15.85
N THR A 145 8.54 6.33 16.47
CA THR A 145 8.08 6.85 17.77
C THR A 145 9.09 6.63 18.92
N PRO A 146 9.87 5.52 18.99
CA PRO A 146 10.94 5.37 19.98
C PRO A 146 11.98 6.49 19.95
N THR A 147 12.36 6.98 18.77
CA THR A 147 13.30 8.11 18.66
C THR A 147 12.72 9.38 19.27
N ILE A 148 11.44 9.68 19.03
CA ILE A 148 10.77 10.84 19.66
C ILE A 148 10.71 10.67 21.18
N ALA A 149 10.35 9.47 21.66
CA ALA A 149 10.27 9.15 23.08
C ALA A 149 11.63 9.32 23.80
N ASN A 150 12.75 9.06 23.12
CA ASN A 150 14.09 9.27 23.67
C ASN A 150 14.50 10.75 23.78
N LEU A 151 13.95 11.62 22.93
CA LEU A 151 14.27 13.05 22.92
C LEU A 151 13.40 13.85 23.92
N LEU A 152 12.16 13.42 24.13
CA LEU A 152 11.18 14.12 24.96
C LEU A 152 11.65 14.40 26.42
N PRO A 153 12.38 13.49 27.10
CA PRO A 153 12.93 13.74 28.44
C PRO A 153 13.94 14.88 28.52
N ALA A 154 14.67 15.16 27.44
CA ALA A 154 15.66 16.23 27.41
C ALA A 154 15.02 17.63 27.33
N LEU A 155 13.75 17.71 26.90
CA LEU A 155 13.05 18.98 26.72
C LEU A 155 12.73 19.65 28.06
N ASN A 156 13.18 20.89 28.20
CA ASN A 156 12.97 21.73 29.37
C ASN A 156 12.89 23.21 28.97
N PRO A 157 12.30 24.10 29.79
CA PRO A 157 12.21 25.52 29.45
C PRO A 157 13.56 26.25 29.38
N ASP A 158 14.58 25.77 30.11
CA ASP A 158 15.86 26.49 30.25
C ASP A 158 16.76 26.34 29.02
N MET A 159 16.47 25.41 28.11
CA MET A 159 17.17 25.28 26.83
C MET A 159 16.60 26.19 25.72
N MET A 160 15.45 26.83 25.94
CA MET A 160 14.81 27.67 24.91
C MET A 160 15.54 29.02 24.78
N PRO A 161 15.92 29.45 23.56
CA PRO A 161 16.67 30.69 23.36
C PRO A 161 15.88 31.94 23.76
N VAL A 162 14.58 31.97 23.44
CA VAL A 162 13.70 33.10 23.72
C VAL A 162 12.67 32.70 24.77
N PRO A 163 12.66 33.32 25.97
CA PRO A 163 11.62 33.08 26.94
C PRO A 163 10.30 33.70 26.48
N GLY A 164 9.18 33.06 26.80
CA GLY A 164 7.85 33.52 26.43
C GLY A 164 6.95 32.37 26.00
N SER A 165 5.87 32.70 25.29
CA SER A 165 4.97 31.73 24.67
C SER A 165 4.46 32.31 23.34
N ASP A 166 4.84 31.67 22.24
CA ASP A 166 4.45 31.98 20.86
C ASP A 166 3.90 30.73 20.15
N PRO A 167 2.66 30.33 20.48
CA PRO A 167 2.01 29.21 19.83
C PRO A 167 1.71 29.48 18.34
N VAL A 168 1.69 30.75 17.90
CA VAL A 168 1.45 31.09 16.48
C VAL A 168 2.62 30.62 15.63
N ALA A 169 3.86 30.94 16.06
CA ALA A 169 5.07 30.47 15.39
C ALA A 169 5.18 28.95 15.39
N ALA A 170 4.80 28.31 16.50
CA ALA A 170 4.85 26.86 16.64
C ALA A 170 3.86 26.14 15.72
N VAL A 171 2.61 26.65 15.64
CA VAL A 171 1.60 26.11 14.73
C VAL A 171 1.96 26.39 13.27
N ALA A 172 2.57 27.53 12.95
CA ALA A 172 3.07 27.81 11.61
C ALA A 172 4.13 26.78 11.17
N GLN A 173 5.11 26.50 12.03
CA GLN A 173 6.10 25.45 11.76
C GLN A 173 5.47 24.06 11.63
N ALA A 174 4.41 23.76 12.41
CA ALA A 174 3.69 22.50 12.29
C ALA A 174 3.01 22.35 10.93
N VAL A 175 2.38 23.42 10.43
CA VAL A 175 1.78 23.46 9.08
C VAL A 175 2.85 23.31 8.00
N ASP A 176 3.97 24.05 8.11
CA ASP A 176 5.08 23.96 7.16
C ASP A 176 5.69 22.55 7.11
N LEU A 177 5.81 21.89 8.27
CA LEU A 177 6.32 20.53 8.40
C LEU A 177 5.38 19.50 7.76
N LEU A 178 4.06 19.67 7.90
CA LEU A 178 3.06 18.85 7.21
C LEU A 178 3.12 19.05 5.69
N HIS A 179 3.15 20.29 5.22
CA HIS A 179 3.20 20.63 3.80
C HIS A 179 4.49 20.15 3.13
N SER A 180 5.64 20.31 3.80
CA SER A 180 6.94 19.86 3.32
C SER A 180 7.03 18.34 3.16
N ALA A 181 6.26 17.59 3.96
CA ALA A 181 6.13 16.14 3.84
C ALA A 181 5.08 15.70 2.80
N GLY A 182 4.45 16.64 2.09
CA GLY A 182 3.40 16.35 1.10
C GLY A 182 2.07 15.92 1.72
N ILE A 183 1.88 16.15 3.02
CA ILE A 183 0.65 15.80 3.74
C ILE A 183 -0.41 16.88 3.48
N ARG A 184 -1.52 16.50 2.85
CA ARG A 184 -2.64 17.40 2.55
C ARG A 184 -3.60 17.59 3.71
N GLN A 185 -3.74 16.55 4.53
CA GLN A 185 -4.59 16.54 5.72
C GLN A 185 -3.80 15.98 6.88
N GLY A 186 -3.63 16.77 7.93
CA GLY A 186 -2.83 16.43 9.09
C GLY A 186 -3.46 16.90 10.38
N ARG A 187 -2.92 16.45 11.51
CA ARG A 187 -3.39 16.81 12.84
C ARG A 187 -2.28 17.51 13.58
N ILE A 188 -2.63 18.57 14.30
CA ILE A 188 -1.72 19.28 15.20
C ILE A 188 -2.30 19.14 16.61
N LEU A 189 -1.51 18.60 17.53
CA LEU A 189 -1.86 18.53 18.95
C LEU A 189 -0.99 19.51 19.72
N LEU A 190 -1.59 20.64 20.11
CA LEU A 190 -0.96 21.66 20.94
C LEU A 190 -1.15 21.32 22.41
N VAL A 191 -0.06 21.11 23.12
CA VAL A 191 -0.03 20.86 24.57
C VAL A 191 0.48 22.12 25.26
N THR A 192 -0.42 22.86 25.89
CA THR A 192 -0.15 24.20 26.46
C THR A 192 -1.03 24.47 27.68
N ASP A 193 -0.65 25.46 28.49
CA ASP A 193 -1.47 25.98 29.57
C ASP A 193 -2.27 27.23 29.21
N GLY A 194 -2.06 27.83 28.04
CA GLY A 194 -2.81 29.01 27.61
C GLY A 194 -2.35 29.61 26.28
N ILE A 195 -3.20 30.49 25.73
CA ILE A 195 -2.88 31.27 24.52
C ILE A 195 -3.32 32.71 24.79
N ALA A 196 -2.42 33.69 24.59
CA ALA A 196 -2.73 35.09 24.83
C ALA A 196 -3.74 35.63 23.80
N ASP A 197 -4.62 36.56 24.21
CA ASP A 197 -5.70 37.08 23.36
C ASP A 197 -5.25 37.66 22.03
N LYS A 198 -4.09 38.33 22.03
CA LYS A 198 -3.48 38.90 20.82
C LYS A 198 -3.09 37.83 19.78
N GLN A 199 -2.89 36.58 20.21
CA GLN A 199 -2.45 35.46 19.36
C GLN A 199 -3.61 34.64 18.80
N HIS A 200 -4.85 34.83 19.29
CA HIS A 200 -5.99 34.00 18.88
C HIS A 200 -6.29 34.11 17.38
N LYS A 201 -6.40 35.35 16.86
CA LYS A 201 -6.69 35.57 15.44
C LYS A 201 -5.56 35.07 14.52
N PRO A 202 -4.28 35.45 14.75
CA PRO A 202 -3.17 34.94 13.93
C PRO A 202 -3.10 33.42 13.92
N LEU A 203 -3.31 32.77 15.07
CA LEU A 203 -3.27 31.32 15.16
C LEU A 203 -4.37 30.65 14.33
N LEU A 204 -5.59 31.19 14.36
CA LEU A 204 -6.69 30.69 13.51
C LEU A 204 -6.43 30.94 12.03
N GLU A 205 -5.84 32.08 11.66
CA GLU A 205 -5.46 32.39 10.28
C GLU A 205 -4.41 31.41 9.74
N THR A 206 -3.43 31.03 10.57
CA THR A 206 -2.40 30.03 10.20
C THR A 206 -3.00 28.65 9.94
N VAL A 207 -3.98 28.21 10.72
CA VAL A 207 -4.61 26.89 10.56
C VAL A 207 -5.65 26.89 9.44
N SER A 208 -6.35 28.00 9.24
CA SER A 208 -7.45 28.11 8.26
C SER A 208 -6.94 27.87 6.84
N GLY A 209 -7.49 26.86 6.16
CA GLY A 209 -7.11 26.53 4.78
C GLY A 209 -5.81 25.75 4.63
N SER A 210 -5.11 25.43 5.73
CA SER A 210 -3.91 24.59 5.72
C SER A 210 -4.19 23.10 5.46
N GLY A 211 -5.43 22.67 5.67
CA GLY A 211 -5.81 21.25 5.69
C GLY A 211 -5.47 20.53 7.00
N ALA A 212 -4.88 21.22 7.97
CA ALA A 212 -4.60 20.68 9.30
C ALA A 212 -5.70 21.01 10.31
N GLY A 213 -6.08 20.05 11.15
CA GLY A 213 -6.93 20.29 12.31
C GLY A 213 -6.11 20.54 13.57
N LEU A 214 -6.40 21.61 14.31
CA LEU A 214 -5.69 21.94 15.55
C LEU A 214 -6.50 21.51 16.79
N SER A 215 -6.05 20.43 17.43
CA SER A 215 -6.51 19.99 18.74
C SER A 215 -5.63 20.57 19.84
N ILE A 216 -6.23 20.95 20.97
CA ILE A 216 -5.55 21.58 22.10
C ILE A 216 -5.77 20.75 23.35
N MET A 217 -4.67 20.28 23.94
CA MET A 217 -4.63 19.71 25.28
C MET A 217 -4.24 20.79 26.29
N GLY A 218 -5.20 21.16 27.14
CA GLY A 218 -4.97 22.13 28.21
C GLY A 218 -4.27 21.49 29.40
N VAL A 219 -3.12 22.02 29.80
CA VAL A 219 -2.34 21.53 30.95
C VAL A 219 -2.43 22.51 32.11
N GLY A 220 -2.80 22.01 33.29
CA GLY A 220 -2.92 22.80 34.51
C GLY A 220 -4.34 22.92 35.02
N THR A 221 -4.55 23.91 35.89
CA THR A 221 -5.80 24.11 36.64
C THR A 221 -6.31 25.54 36.51
N VAL A 222 -7.63 25.72 36.68
CA VAL A 222 -8.27 27.04 36.65
C VAL A 222 -7.82 27.92 37.82
N THR A 223 -7.45 27.32 38.96
CA THR A 223 -6.90 28.03 40.12
C THR A 223 -5.46 28.49 39.92
N GLY A 224 -4.70 27.79 39.08
CA GLY A 224 -3.27 28.03 38.87
C GLY A 224 -2.39 27.66 40.05
N ALA A 225 -1.08 27.75 39.84
CA ALA A 225 -0.05 27.55 40.88
C ALA A 225 1.18 28.40 40.56
N PRO A 226 1.94 28.83 41.57
CA PRO A 226 3.09 29.71 41.37
C PRO A 226 4.20 28.98 40.62
N ILE A 227 4.96 29.73 39.82
CA ILE A 227 6.06 29.20 39.02
C ILE A 227 7.33 29.13 39.89
N PRO A 228 7.88 27.93 40.19
CA PRO A 228 9.07 27.81 41.03
C PRO A 228 10.34 28.23 40.27
N LEU A 229 11.24 28.94 40.96
CA LEU A 229 12.56 29.29 40.43
C LEU A 229 13.64 28.28 40.89
N PRO A 230 14.67 28.00 40.07
CA PRO A 230 15.72 27.04 40.44
C PRO A 230 16.49 27.36 41.73
N ARG A 231 16.57 28.66 42.09
CA ARG A 231 17.27 29.14 43.29
C ARG A 231 16.36 29.27 44.52
N GLY A 232 15.15 28.71 44.46
CA GLY A 232 14.11 28.86 45.47
C GLY A 232 13.27 30.13 45.27
N GLY A 233 12.08 30.12 45.85
CA GLY A 233 11.08 31.17 45.64
C GLY A 233 10.28 30.97 44.35
N PHE A 234 9.49 31.99 44.00
CA PHE A 234 8.56 31.97 42.88
C PHE A 234 8.80 33.14 41.93
N LEU A 235 8.47 32.95 40.65
CA LEU A 235 8.51 34.01 39.65
C LEU A 235 7.58 35.15 40.08
N LYS A 236 8.08 36.37 39.95
CA LYS A 236 7.35 37.60 40.26
C LYS A 236 7.26 38.48 39.03
N ASP A 237 6.16 39.18 38.91
CA ASP A 237 5.95 40.18 37.86
C ASP A 237 6.70 41.50 38.19
N GLU A 238 6.65 42.49 37.30
CA GLU A 238 7.26 43.81 37.45
C GLU A 238 6.83 44.51 38.75
N ASP A 239 5.59 44.28 39.19
CA ASP A 239 5.02 44.81 40.44
C ASP A 239 5.46 44.03 41.70
N GLY A 240 6.30 43.00 41.56
CA GLY A 240 6.77 42.16 42.67
C GLY A 240 5.74 41.15 43.20
N THR A 241 4.58 41.04 42.54
CA THR A 241 3.54 40.05 42.85
C THR A 241 3.90 38.69 42.25
N ILE A 242 3.60 37.61 42.96
CA ILE A 242 3.88 36.24 42.49
C ILE A 242 2.98 35.92 41.28
N VAL A 243 3.59 35.44 40.20
CA VAL A 243 2.88 35.06 38.98
C VAL A 243 2.17 33.71 39.19
N MET A 244 0.87 33.68 38.94
CA MET A 244 -0.01 32.53 39.14
C MET A 244 -0.73 32.20 37.81
N PRO A 245 -0.11 31.45 36.89
CA PRO A 245 -0.73 31.10 35.61
C PRO A 245 -1.95 30.22 35.79
N THR A 246 -3.08 30.63 35.21
CA THR A 246 -4.36 29.90 35.25
C THR A 246 -4.70 29.31 33.88
N LEU A 247 -5.33 28.13 33.86
CA LEU A 247 -5.81 27.52 32.63
C LEU A 247 -7.17 28.08 32.22
N GLU A 248 -7.25 28.68 31.04
CA GLU A 248 -8.47 29.29 30.51
C GLU A 248 -9.24 28.35 29.56
N GLU A 249 -9.89 27.31 30.13
CA GLU A 249 -10.51 26.22 29.37
C GLU A 249 -11.51 26.71 28.30
N ALA A 250 -12.37 27.67 28.65
CA ALA A 250 -13.41 28.17 27.75
C ALA A 250 -12.83 28.90 26.52
N ARG A 251 -11.65 29.54 26.66
CA ARG A 251 -10.99 30.22 25.53
C ARG A 251 -10.32 29.21 24.62
N LEU A 252 -9.56 28.27 25.19
CA LEU A 252 -8.92 27.20 24.43
C LEU A 252 -9.93 26.34 23.67
N GLY A 253 -11.09 26.07 24.29
CA GLY A 253 -12.21 25.38 23.65
C GLY A 253 -12.73 26.09 22.39
N LYS A 254 -12.88 27.43 22.44
CA LYS A 254 -13.32 28.22 21.29
C LYS A 254 -12.29 28.22 20.16
N ILE A 255 -11.00 28.29 20.51
CA ILE A 255 -9.90 28.30 19.53
C ILE A 255 -9.84 26.95 18.81
N ALA A 256 -9.82 25.84 19.55
CA ALA A 256 -9.76 24.50 18.95
C ALA A 256 -10.96 24.25 18.02
N ALA A 257 -12.17 24.59 18.47
CA ALA A 257 -13.38 24.42 17.67
C ALA A 257 -13.38 25.27 16.39
N ALA A 258 -12.88 26.50 16.46
CA ALA A 258 -12.74 27.37 15.28
C ALA A 258 -11.64 26.89 14.32
N ALA A 259 -10.64 26.16 14.83
CA ALA A 259 -9.52 25.61 14.07
C ALA A 259 -9.78 24.19 13.52
N GLY A 260 -11.01 23.70 13.58
CA GLY A 260 -11.37 22.36 13.09
C GLY A 260 -10.75 21.23 13.91
N GLY A 261 -10.56 21.44 15.21
CA GLY A 261 -10.10 20.41 16.14
C GLY A 261 -10.83 20.47 17.47
N ARG A 262 -10.27 19.78 18.48
CA ARG A 262 -10.94 19.54 19.76
C ARG A 262 -10.13 20.07 20.92
N TYR A 263 -10.83 20.45 21.98
CA TYR A 263 -10.20 20.84 23.24
C TYR A 263 -10.55 19.86 24.34
N ARG A 264 -9.55 19.52 25.17
CA ARG A 264 -9.74 18.79 26.41
C ARG A 264 -8.67 19.19 27.42
N ARG A 265 -9.07 19.41 28.67
CA ARG A 265 -8.10 19.50 29.77
C ARG A 265 -7.52 18.12 30.06
N MET A 266 -6.21 18.07 30.25
CA MET A 266 -5.46 16.87 30.59
C MET A 266 -6.10 16.13 31.76
N GLN A 267 -6.34 14.84 31.56
CA GLN A 267 -6.84 13.92 32.58
C GLN A 267 -5.74 12.98 33.04
N ILE A 268 -5.98 12.34 34.19
CA ILE A 268 -5.08 11.31 34.72
C ILE A 268 -5.16 10.04 33.87
N ASP A 269 -6.33 9.73 33.31
CA ASP A 269 -6.54 8.64 32.36
C ASP A 269 -6.35 9.11 30.91
N ASP A 270 -6.39 8.19 29.95
CA ASP A 270 -6.18 8.48 28.52
C ASP A 270 -7.45 8.85 27.75
N SER A 271 -8.56 9.09 28.46
CA SER A 271 -9.83 9.51 27.85
C SER A 271 -9.72 10.85 27.10
N ASP A 272 -8.77 11.68 27.52
CA ASP A 272 -8.44 12.93 26.87
C ASP A 272 -7.77 12.73 25.51
N LEU A 273 -6.77 11.86 25.43
CA LEU A 273 -6.10 11.50 24.18
C LEU A 273 -7.06 10.83 23.22
N GLU A 274 -7.85 9.88 23.68
CA GLU A 274 -8.88 9.22 22.86
C GLU A 274 -9.84 10.24 22.26
N TYR A 275 -10.30 11.23 23.03
CA TYR A 275 -11.21 12.27 22.54
C TYR A 275 -10.55 13.25 21.55
N LEU A 276 -9.30 13.65 21.82
CA LEU A 276 -8.53 14.61 21.00
C LEU A 276 -8.04 14.00 19.68
N LEU A 277 -7.75 12.70 19.69
CA LEU A 277 -7.25 11.94 18.55
C LEU A 277 -8.31 11.08 17.88
N ALA A 278 -9.54 11.06 18.40
CA ALA A 278 -10.65 10.39 17.74
C ALA A 278 -10.75 10.89 16.30
N ASP A 279 -10.84 9.95 15.36
CA ASP A 279 -11.01 10.26 13.95
C ASP A 279 -12.24 11.17 13.80
N GLU A 280 -12.01 12.46 13.61
CA GLU A 280 -12.90 13.19 12.76
C GLU A 280 -12.78 12.51 11.41
N VAL A 281 -13.92 11.99 10.95
CA VAL A 281 -14.09 11.44 9.61
C VAL A 281 -13.87 12.59 8.64
N LEU A 282 -12.60 13.01 8.50
CA LEU A 282 -12.11 13.62 7.29
C LEU A 282 -12.49 12.61 6.23
N PRO A 283 -13.30 12.98 5.23
CA PRO A 283 -13.64 12.05 4.17
C PRO A 283 -12.30 11.55 3.63
N LEU A 284 -12.03 10.27 3.89
CA LEU A 284 -10.96 9.48 3.29
C LEU A 284 -11.25 9.47 1.79
N GLN A 285 -11.00 10.60 1.14
CA GLN A 285 -10.73 10.59 -0.26
C GLN A 285 -9.42 9.83 -0.33
N GLU A 286 -9.52 8.57 -0.78
CA GLU A 286 -8.41 7.65 -1.04
C GLU A 286 -7.41 8.34 -1.98
N GLN A 287 -6.62 9.24 -1.41
CA GLN A 287 -5.49 9.88 -2.03
C GLN A 287 -4.30 9.25 -1.35
N THR A 288 -4.16 7.94 -1.57
CA THR A 288 -2.91 7.22 -1.47
C THR A 288 -1.95 7.91 -2.43
N LEU A 289 -1.31 9.00 -1.97
CA LEU A 289 -0.08 9.46 -2.59
C LEU A 289 0.88 8.28 -2.45
N ALA A 290 1.30 7.75 -3.59
CA ALA A 290 2.40 6.82 -3.65
C ALA A 290 3.61 7.54 -3.05
N LEU A 291 3.85 7.34 -1.76
CA LEU A 291 5.12 7.70 -1.15
C LEU A 291 6.19 6.94 -1.93
N ASP A 292 7.23 7.65 -2.38
CA ASP A 292 8.41 7.09 -3.05
C ASP A 292 9.22 6.10 -2.15
N ARG A 293 8.63 5.62 -1.04
CA ARG A 293 9.12 4.44 -0.33
C ARG A 293 8.67 3.19 -1.06
N SER A 294 9.45 2.81 -2.05
CA SER A 294 9.46 1.45 -2.56
C SER A 294 10.15 0.53 -1.57
N ALA A 295 9.41 -0.45 -1.02
CA ALA A 295 10.08 -1.62 -0.48
C ALA A 295 10.49 -2.50 -1.66
N ASP A 296 11.77 -2.87 -1.73
CA ASP A 296 12.26 -3.84 -2.73
C ASP A 296 11.62 -5.20 -2.45
N THR A 297 10.62 -5.59 -3.24
CA THR A 297 10.10 -6.97 -3.21
C THR A 297 10.65 -7.74 -4.40
N TRP A 298 11.13 -8.96 -4.14
CA TRP A 298 11.62 -9.85 -5.18
C TRP A 298 10.44 -10.39 -5.98
N GLU A 299 10.43 -10.11 -7.29
CA GLU A 299 9.38 -10.60 -8.18
C GLU A 299 9.55 -12.10 -8.43
N ASP A 300 8.47 -12.86 -8.29
CA ASP A 300 8.46 -14.29 -8.57
C ASP A 300 8.39 -14.52 -10.09
N GLN A 301 9.49 -15.01 -10.67
CA GLN A 301 9.59 -15.37 -12.09
C GLN A 301 9.42 -16.88 -12.34
N GLY A 302 8.92 -17.63 -11.36
CA GLY A 302 8.65 -19.07 -11.48
C GLY A 302 7.70 -19.43 -12.61
N TYR A 303 6.83 -18.50 -13.02
CA TYR A 303 5.93 -18.68 -14.16
C TYR A 303 6.66 -18.92 -15.49
N MET A 304 7.89 -18.43 -15.67
CA MET A 304 8.67 -18.68 -16.89
C MET A 304 9.03 -20.17 -17.05
N LEU A 305 9.24 -20.87 -15.94
CA LEU A 305 9.54 -22.30 -15.94
C LEU A 305 8.32 -23.16 -16.27
N LEU A 306 7.09 -22.65 -16.09
CA LEU A 306 5.87 -23.32 -16.54
C LEU A 306 5.83 -23.46 -18.07
N LEU A 307 6.39 -22.50 -18.81
CA LEU A 307 6.50 -22.56 -20.27
C LEU A 307 7.39 -23.74 -20.72
N LEU A 308 8.47 -24.01 -19.98
CA LEU A 308 9.35 -25.16 -20.22
C LEU A 308 8.70 -26.50 -19.86
N LEU A 309 7.81 -26.49 -18.85
CA LEU A 309 7.06 -27.67 -18.41
C LEU A 309 5.95 -28.06 -19.41
N LEU A 310 5.36 -27.09 -20.10
CA LEU A 310 4.25 -27.28 -21.03
C LEU A 310 4.52 -28.32 -22.16
N PRO A 311 5.62 -28.28 -22.93
CA PRO A 311 5.88 -29.30 -23.96
C PRO A 311 6.10 -30.70 -23.39
N LEU A 312 6.61 -30.78 -22.16
CA LEU A 312 6.86 -32.05 -21.48
C LEU A 312 5.55 -32.71 -21.03
N VAL A 313 4.61 -31.91 -20.50
CA VAL A 313 3.24 -32.36 -20.20
C VAL A 313 2.50 -32.77 -21.47
N LEU A 314 2.64 -32.02 -22.57
CA LEU A 314 2.05 -32.36 -23.86
C LEU A 314 2.59 -33.69 -24.42
N ALA A 315 3.88 -33.97 -24.24
CA ALA A 315 4.49 -35.23 -24.65
C ALA A 315 4.00 -36.44 -23.82
N LEU A 316 3.54 -36.20 -22.58
CA LEU A 316 2.95 -37.21 -21.69
C LEU A 316 1.46 -37.46 -22.00
N PHE A 317 0.75 -36.48 -22.58
CA PHE A 317 -0.65 -36.61 -22.98
C PHE A 317 -0.79 -37.47 -24.23
N ARG A 318 -0.87 -38.78 -24.00
CA ARG A 318 -0.96 -39.85 -24.99
C ARG A 318 -2.19 -39.71 -25.88
N ARG A 319 -2.03 -39.04 -27.02
CA ARG A 319 -2.59 -39.41 -28.33
C ARG A 319 -2.02 -38.60 -29.50
N GLY A 320 -1.03 -37.72 -29.32
CA GLY A 320 -0.29 -37.10 -30.45
C GLY A 320 -1.03 -35.99 -31.20
N TRP A 321 -2.34 -35.80 -30.99
CA TRP A 321 -3.09 -34.74 -31.69
C TRP A 321 -2.74 -33.33 -31.20
N ILE A 322 -2.37 -33.17 -29.92
CA ILE A 322 -2.05 -31.86 -29.35
C ILE A 322 -0.60 -31.44 -29.65
N ALA A 323 0.32 -32.40 -29.80
CA ALA A 323 1.68 -32.10 -30.27
C ALA A 323 1.69 -31.58 -31.73
N CYS A 324 0.68 -31.96 -32.54
CA CYS A 324 0.45 -31.39 -33.87
C CYS A 324 -0.23 -30.00 -33.85
N LEU A 325 -0.92 -29.64 -32.77
CA LEU A 325 -1.58 -28.32 -32.64
C LEU A 325 -0.58 -27.20 -32.37
N LEU A 326 0.56 -27.48 -31.73
CA LEU A 326 1.56 -26.48 -31.39
C LEU A 326 2.20 -25.81 -32.63
N PRO A 327 2.62 -26.55 -33.69
CA PRO A 327 3.01 -25.92 -34.94
C PRO A 327 1.82 -25.29 -35.70
N ALA A 328 0.59 -25.80 -35.55
CA ALA A 328 -0.59 -25.19 -36.16
C ALA A 328 -0.92 -23.81 -35.57
N LEU A 329 -0.65 -23.60 -34.27
CA LEU A 329 -0.82 -22.32 -33.58
C LEU A 329 0.20 -21.26 -34.04
N PHE A 330 1.40 -21.68 -34.44
CA PHE A 330 2.41 -20.80 -35.05
C PHE A 330 2.27 -20.68 -36.58
N ALA A 331 1.59 -21.61 -37.25
CA ALA A 331 1.30 -21.58 -38.69
C ALA A 331 0.03 -20.79 -39.06
N LEU A 332 -0.78 -20.41 -38.05
CA LEU A 332 -1.83 -19.40 -38.19
C LEU A 332 -1.18 -18.00 -38.29
N GLN A 333 -0.55 -17.75 -39.43
CA GLN A 333 -0.37 -16.38 -39.92
C GLN A 333 -1.79 -15.78 -40.00
N PRO A 334 -2.06 -14.61 -39.38
CA PRO A 334 -3.36 -13.96 -39.53
C PRO A 334 -3.56 -13.65 -41.01
N GLN A 335 -4.40 -14.44 -41.69
CA GLN A 335 -4.87 -14.06 -43.01
C GLN A 335 -5.74 -12.82 -42.81
N PRO A 336 -5.44 -11.69 -43.46
CA PRO A 336 -6.32 -10.53 -43.42
C PRO A 336 -7.58 -10.88 -44.22
N SER A 337 -8.59 -11.46 -43.55
CA SER A 337 -9.92 -11.59 -44.12
C SER A 337 -10.64 -10.25 -43.92
N TYR A 338 -10.56 -9.38 -44.93
CA TYR A 338 -11.50 -8.27 -45.05
C TYR A 338 -12.79 -8.80 -45.69
N ALA A 339 -13.75 -9.16 -44.86
CA ALA A 339 -15.15 -9.29 -45.25
C ALA A 339 -15.96 -8.76 -44.07
N GLY A 340 -16.80 -7.75 -44.34
CA GLY A 340 -17.56 -6.98 -43.35
C GLY A 340 -18.67 -7.80 -42.67
N PHE A 341 -18.27 -8.81 -41.89
CA PHE A 341 -19.16 -9.70 -41.13
C PHE A 341 -20.15 -8.95 -40.24
N TRP A 342 -19.78 -7.76 -39.78
CA TRP A 342 -20.64 -6.95 -38.92
C TRP A 342 -21.88 -6.41 -39.64
N ASP A 343 -21.79 -6.01 -40.91
CA ASP A 343 -22.96 -5.46 -41.61
C ASP A 343 -23.94 -6.56 -42.07
N ASP A 344 -23.41 -7.74 -42.45
CA ASP A 344 -24.20 -8.93 -42.82
C ASP A 344 -25.01 -9.52 -41.66
N LEU A 345 -24.60 -9.29 -40.41
CA LEU A 345 -25.32 -9.74 -39.23
C LEU A 345 -26.60 -8.94 -38.96
N TRP A 346 -26.66 -7.67 -39.40
CA TRP A 346 -27.73 -6.74 -39.02
C TRP A 346 -28.58 -6.27 -40.21
N LEU A 347 -28.07 -6.34 -41.44
CA LEU A 347 -28.73 -5.83 -42.63
C LEU A 347 -28.85 -6.93 -43.67
N THR A 348 -30.05 -7.04 -44.25
CA THR A 348 -30.23 -7.91 -45.42
C THR A 348 -29.45 -7.34 -46.62
N PRO A 349 -29.04 -8.18 -47.60
CA PRO A 349 -28.35 -7.72 -48.80
C PRO A 349 -29.08 -6.59 -49.53
N ASP A 350 -30.41 -6.61 -49.57
CA ASP A 350 -31.21 -5.56 -50.17
C ASP A 350 -31.14 -4.23 -49.39
N GLN A 351 -31.05 -4.27 -48.06
CA GLN A 351 -30.86 -3.05 -47.25
C GLN A 351 -29.45 -2.48 -47.41
N GLN A 352 -28.46 -3.34 -47.59
CA GLN A 352 -27.09 -2.91 -47.90
C GLN A 352 -27.02 -2.29 -49.31
N GLY A 353 -27.68 -2.90 -50.29
CA GLY A 353 -27.83 -2.37 -51.65
C GLY A 353 -28.54 -1.02 -51.67
N GLN A 354 -29.61 -0.85 -50.89
CA GLN A 354 -30.32 0.43 -50.81
C GLN A 354 -29.46 1.53 -50.19
N ARG A 355 -28.67 1.22 -49.15
CA ARG A 355 -27.71 2.18 -48.58
C ARG A 355 -26.58 2.53 -49.56
N ALA A 356 -26.14 1.59 -50.40
CA ALA A 356 -25.17 1.87 -51.45
C ALA A 356 -25.76 2.81 -52.52
N LEU A 357 -27.03 2.61 -52.88
CA LEU A 357 -27.77 3.48 -53.80
C LEU A 357 -27.92 4.90 -53.25
N GLU A 358 -28.29 5.03 -51.97
CA GLU A 358 -28.41 6.33 -51.27
C GLU A 358 -27.06 7.07 -51.15
N ARG A 359 -25.95 6.32 -51.14
CA ARG A 359 -24.58 6.88 -51.16
C ARG A 359 -24.10 7.24 -52.56
N GLY A 360 -24.93 7.02 -53.59
CA GLY A 360 -24.61 7.35 -54.98
C GLY A 360 -23.68 6.36 -55.67
N ASP A 361 -23.58 5.11 -55.18
CA ASP A 361 -22.85 4.03 -55.83
C ASP A 361 -23.83 2.96 -56.37
N PRO A 362 -24.43 3.20 -57.54
CA PRO A 362 -25.42 2.29 -58.13
C PRO A 362 -24.81 0.97 -58.61
N GLN A 363 -23.51 0.93 -58.89
CA GLN A 363 -22.84 -0.27 -59.42
C GLN A 363 -22.65 -1.33 -58.33
N THR A 364 -22.25 -0.94 -57.11
CA THR A 364 -22.23 -1.88 -55.98
C THR A 364 -23.63 -2.24 -55.52
N ALA A 365 -24.59 -1.30 -55.57
CA ALA A 365 -25.98 -1.57 -55.22
C ALA A 365 -26.59 -2.70 -56.05
N ALA A 366 -26.39 -2.68 -57.38
CA ALA A 366 -26.90 -3.71 -58.29
C ALA A 366 -26.35 -5.12 -57.98
N GLY A 367 -25.13 -5.23 -57.45
CA GLY A 367 -24.52 -6.50 -57.05
C GLY A 367 -24.97 -7.01 -55.67
N LEU A 368 -25.54 -6.15 -54.83
CA LEU A 368 -25.98 -6.47 -53.47
C LEU A 368 -27.48 -6.82 -53.39
N PHE A 369 -28.31 -6.27 -54.29
CA PHE A 369 -29.73 -6.60 -54.35
C PHE A 369 -29.96 -8.05 -54.81
N LYS A 370 -30.86 -8.75 -54.13
CA LYS A 370 -31.40 -10.04 -54.54
C LYS A 370 -32.72 -9.90 -55.31
N ASP A 371 -33.46 -8.82 -55.09
CA ASP A 371 -34.72 -8.56 -55.78
C ASP A 371 -34.46 -8.00 -57.20
N PRO A 372 -34.89 -8.68 -58.28
CA PRO A 372 -34.63 -8.26 -59.66
C PRO A 372 -35.17 -6.87 -60.02
N ASP A 373 -36.25 -6.41 -59.38
CA ASP A 373 -36.80 -5.07 -59.65
C ASP A 373 -35.86 -3.95 -59.14
N TRP A 374 -35.21 -4.19 -58.00
CA TRP A 374 -34.23 -3.28 -57.40
C TRP A 374 -32.88 -3.34 -58.11
N VAL A 375 -32.47 -4.52 -58.58
CA VAL A 375 -31.31 -4.66 -59.47
C VAL A 375 -31.49 -3.84 -60.74
N GLY A 376 -32.65 -3.95 -61.40
CA GLY A 376 -32.95 -3.18 -62.62
C GLY A 376 -32.93 -1.67 -62.39
N THR A 377 -33.46 -1.20 -61.27
CA THR A 377 -33.44 0.22 -60.90
C THR A 377 -32.02 0.72 -60.63
N ALA A 378 -31.19 -0.09 -59.95
CA ALA A 378 -29.80 0.24 -59.68
C ALA A 378 -28.94 0.25 -60.95
N SER A 379 -29.08 -0.74 -61.83
CA SER A 379 -28.38 -0.78 -63.13
C SER A 379 -28.73 0.42 -64.01
N TYR A 380 -30.03 0.75 -64.11
CA TYR A 380 -30.48 1.92 -64.87
C TYR A 380 -29.86 3.23 -64.37
N GLN A 381 -29.73 3.41 -63.05
CA GLN A 381 -29.06 4.56 -62.45
C GLN A 381 -27.54 4.52 -62.62
N GLY A 382 -26.96 3.32 -62.75
CA GLY A 382 -25.54 3.07 -63.02
C GLY A 382 -25.13 3.22 -64.49
N GLY A 383 -26.09 3.33 -65.41
CA GLY A 383 -25.86 3.56 -66.84
C GLY A 383 -25.73 2.29 -67.70
N ASP A 384 -26.08 1.13 -67.15
CA ASP A 384 -26.19 -0.17 -67.83
C ASP A 384 -27.67 -0.54 -68.06
#